data_AF-A0A7K3PWS5-F1
#
_entry.id   AF-A0A7K3PWS5-F1
#
_cell.length_a   1.000
_cell.length_b   1.000
_cell.length_c   1.000
_cell.angle_alpha   90.00
_cell.angle_beta   90.00
_cell.angle_gamma   90.00
#
_symmetry.space_group_name_H-M   'P 1'
#
loop_
_entity.id
_entity.type
_entity.pdbx_description
1 polymer ?
#
loop_
_entity_poly.entity_id
_entity_poly.type
_entity_poly.pdbx_seq_one_letter_code
_entity_poly.pdbx_strand_id
1 'polypeptide(L)'
;VGGAALAVNEGRLAARSVLADSGTDPVPANRPPAALRSAVVRQRAFARAMALAHPVPSAWPAWLTDGTVVCRCEEVTAGAVRAARADGAHDHRQVKQLTRAGMGWCQGRMCGPAVHCLTARGRAYEPAERLVATPVTLGALADLDDGPQTPQTPQAPQAPQAPQAPTARQAPTAPTAPTDNGHTDKECS
;
A
#
# COMPACT_ATOMS: atom_id res chain seq x y z
N VAL A 1 -0.70 -20.23 -6.37
CA VAL A 1 -1.04 -19.42 -7.57
C VAL A 1 -1.45 -20.36 -8.68
N GLY A 2 -2.56 -20.11 -9.40
CA GLY A 2 -3.10 -21.05 -10.39
C GLY A 2 -2.76 -20.78 -11.86
N GLY A 3 -1.88 -19.82 -12.14
CA GLY A 3 -1.36 -19.54 -13.47
C GLY A 3 -2.24 -18.64 -14.35
N ALA A 4 -1.67 -18.16 -15.46
CA ALA A 4 -2.31 -17.18 -16.34
C ALA A 4 -3.62 -17.70 -16.95
N ALA A 5 -3.65 -18.96 -17.38
CA ALA A 5 -4.84 -19.55 -18.00
C ALA A 5 -6.03 -19.65 -17.03
N LEU A 6 -5.79 -19.88 -15.73
CA LEU A 6 -6.83 -19.82 -14.71
C LEU A 6 -7.36 -18.40 -14.57
N ALA A 7 -6.46 -17.43 -14.41
CA ALA A 7 -6.81 -16.03 -14.19
C ALA A 7 -7.69 -15.48 -15.32
N VAL A 8 -7.36 -15.79 -16.58
CA VAL A 8 -8.18 -15.37 -17.74
C VAL A 8 -9.58 -15.99 -17.70
N ASN A 9 -9.69 -17.28 -17.37
CA ASN A 9 -11.00 -17.94 -17.34
C ASN A 9 -11.86 -17.46 -16.15
N GLU A 10 -11.24 -17.21 -14.98
CA GLU A 10 -11.93 -16.63 -13.82
C GLU A 10 -12.39 -15.20 -14.12
N GLY A 11 -11.55 -14.38 -14.74
CA GLY A 11 -11.93 -13.02 -15.17
C GLY A 11 -13.09 -13.03 -16.16
N ARG A 12 -13.10 -13.97 -17.12
CA ARG A 12 -14.24 -14.14 -18.04
C ARG A 12 -15.52 -14.55 -17.33
N LEU A 13 -15.46 -15.43 -16.32
CA LEU A 13 -16.63 -15.80 -15.53
C LEU A 13 -17.14 -14.61 -14.70
N ALA A 14 -16.23 -13.85 -14.08
CA ALA A 14 -16.58 -12.66 -13.30
C ALA A 14 -17.25 -11.60 -14.19
N ALA A 15 -16.68 -11.29 -15.35
CA ALA A 15 -17.24 -10.34 -16.30
C ALA A 15 -18.65 -10.75 -16.76
N ARG A 16 -18.89 -12.04 -17.00
CA ARG A 16 -20.24 -12.52 -17.35
C ARG A 16 -21.26 -12.35 -16.23
N SER A 17 -20.84 -12.53 -14.97
CA SER A 17 -21.71 -12.27 -13.82
C SER A 17 -22.08 -10.79 -13.78
N VAL A 18 -21.08 -9.90 -13.85
CA VAL A 18 -21.29 -8.45 -13.80
C VAL A 18 -22.19 -7.96 -14.93
N LEU A 19 -21.99 -8.44 -16.17
CA LEU A 19 -22.84 -8.05 -17.30
C LEU A 19 -24.29 -8.52 -17.14
N ALA A 20 -24.50 -9.73 -16.61
CA ALA A 20 -25.83 -10.24 -16.32
C ALA A 20 -26.52 -9.42 -15.22
N ASP A 21 -25.79 -9.08 -14.15
CA ASP A 21 -26.30 -8.27 -13.04
C ASP A 21 -26.58 -6.81 -13.47
N SER A 22 -25.83 -6.31 -14.46
CA SER A 22 -25.99 -4.96 -15.01
C SER A 22 -27.10 -4.85 -16.05
N GLY A 23 -27.84 -5.92 -16.32
CA GLY A 23 -28.90 -5.95 -17.33
C GLY A 23 -28.42 -5.67 -18.76
N THR A 24 -27.11 -5.84 -19.02
CA THR A 24 -26.54 -5.64 -20.34
C THR A 24 -26.83 -6.86 -21.20
N ASP A 25 -27.18 -6.64 -22.47
CA ASP A 25 -27.44 -7.74 -23.38
C ASP A 25 -26.24 -8.70 -23.47
N PRO A 26 -26.47 -10.02 -23.56
CA PRO A 26 -25.41 -11.00 -23.62
C PRO A 26 -24.51 -10.76 -24.84
N VAL A 27 -23.25 -10.39 -24.60
CA VAL A 27 -22.24 -10.33 -25.67
C VAL A 27 -21.98 -11.76 -26.18
N PRO A 28 -21.97 -12.00 -27.51
CA PRO A 28 -21.64 -13.29 -28.07
C PRO A 28 -20.29 -13.79 -27.54
N ALA A 29 -20.31 -14.95 -26.87
CA ALA A 29 -19.11 -15.49 -26.25
C ALA A 29 -18.53 -16.63 -27.08
N ASN A 30 -17.24 -16.55 -27.39
CA ASN A 30 -16.51 -17.60 -28.12
C ASN A 30 -16.45 -18.97 -27.39
N ARG A 31 -16.85 -19.02 -26.11
CA ARG A 31 -16.88 -20.25 -25.32
C ARG A 31 -18.15 -20.32 -24.46
N PRO A 32 -18.83 -21.46 -24.42
CA PRO A 32 -20.01 -21.62 -23.57
C PRO A 32 -19.64 -21.54 -22.07
N PRO A 33 -20.53 -21.02 -21.21
CA PRO A 33 -20.28 -20.88 -19.76
C PRO A 33 -19.85 -22.19 -19.10
N ALA A 34 -20.48 -23.31 -19.47
CA ALA A 34 -20.17 -24.63 -18.93
C ALA A 34 -18.69 -25.00 -19.17
N ALA A 35 -18.19 -24.82 -20.40
CA ALA A 35 -16.80 -25.10 -20.73
C ALA A 35 -15.80 -24.20 -19.98
N LEU A 36 -16.15 -22.93 -19.74
CA LEU A 36 -15.35 -22.02 -18.91
C LEU A 36 -15.29 -22.50 -17.45
N ARG A 37 -16.43 -22.84 -16.86
CA ARG A 37 -16.50 -23.36 -15.47
C ARG A 37 -15.70 -24.65 -15.33
N SER A 38 -15.85 -25.60 -16.27
CA SER A 38 -15.07 -26.84 -16.27
C SER A 38 -13.57 -26.58 -16.38
N ALA A 39 -13.15 -25.61 -17.20
CA ALA A 39 -11.74 -25.22 -17.29
C ALA A 39 -11.21 -24.66 -15.95
N VAL A 40 -11.94 -23.74 -15.32
CA VAL A 40 -11.59 -23.17 -14.01
C VAL A 40 -11.48 -24.26 -12.94
N VAL A 41 -12.43 -25.20 -12.87
CA VAL A 41 -12.38 -26.31 -11.91
C VAL A 41 -11.12 -27.14 -12.07
N ARG A 42 -10.78 -27.55 -13.30
CA ARG A 42 -9.55 -28.32 -13.58
C ARG A 42 -8.29 -27.53 -13.22
N GLN A 43 -8.24 -26.26 -13.58
CA GLN A 43 -7.08 -25.40 -13.32
C GLN A 43 -6.91 -25.10 -11.82
N ARG A 44 -7.99 -24.93 -11.05
CA ARG A 44 -7.94 -24.86 -9.59
C ARG A 44 -7.45 -26.15 -8.96
N ALA A 45 -7.87 -27.31 -9.49
CA ALA A 45 -7.37 -28.61 -9.03
C ALA A 45 -5.85 -28.73 -9.25
N PHE A 46 -5.36 -28.32 -10.42
CA PHE A 46 -3.93 -28.24 -10.69
C PHE A 46 -3.21 -27.28 -9.73
N ALA A 47 -3.76 -26.08 -9.51
CA ALA A 47 -3.18 -25.11 -8.58
C ALA A 47 -3.06 -25.66 -7.15
N ARG A 48 -4.07 -26.42 -6.69
CA ARG A 48 -4.03 -27.11 -5.40
C ARG A 48 -2.96 -28.20 -5.39
N ALA A 49 -2.87 -29.02 -6.44
CA ALA A 49 -1.85 -30.05 -6.54
C ALA A 49 -0.43 -29.44 -6.46
N MET A 50 -0.19 -28.32 -7.15
CA MET A 50 1.10 -27.60 -7.06
C MET A 50 1.38 -27.06 -5.67
N ALA A 51 0.37 -26.51 -4.97
CA ALA A 51 0.55 -26.05 -3.60
C ALA A 51 0.87 -27.20 -2.63
N LEU A 52 0.28 -28.37 -2.85
CA LEU A 52 0.55 -29.58 -2.06
C LEU A 52 1.91 -30.21 -2.39
N ALA A 53 2.37 -30.12 -3.63
CA ALA A 53 3.68 -30.62 -4.06
C ALA A 53 4.84 -29.74 -3.59
N HIS A 54 4.59 -28.44 -3.37
CA HIS A 54 5.60 -27.46 -2.97
C HIS A 54 5.17 -26.68 -1.72
N PRO A 55 5.00 -27.35 -0.56
CA PRO A 55 4.67 -26.66 0.67
C PRO A 55 5.90 -25.90 1.19
N VAL A 56 5.66 -24.75 1.85
CA VAL A 56 6.70 -24.13 2.68
C VAL A 56 6.91 -25.03 3.90
N PRO A 57 8.12 -25.57 4.14
CA PRO A 57 8.35 -26.51 5.24
C PRO A 57 8.06 -25.85 6.59
N SER A 58 7.36 -26.53 7.49
CA SER A 58 7.03 -25.97 8.83
C SER A 58 8.27 -25.57 9.65
N ALA A 59 9.43 -26.17 9.36
CA ALA A 59 10.72 -25.86 9.96
C ALA A 59 11.36 -24.56 9.47
N TRP A 60 10.82 -23.89 8.44
CA TRP A 60 11.40 -22.67 7.88
C TRP A 60 11.73 -21.56 8.91
N PRO A 61 10.96 -21.35 10.01
CA PRO A 61 11.31 -20.33 10.99
C PRO A 61 12.63 -20.62 11.72
N ALA A 62 13.00 -21.90 11.83
CA ALA A 62 14.26 -22.32 12.46
C ALA A 62 15.49 -22.03 11.58
N TRP A 63 15.30 -21.78 10.28
CA TRP A 63 16.38 -21.39 9.37
C TRP A 63 16.74 -19.90 9.50
N LEU A 64 15.92 -19.10 10.18
CA LEU A 64 16.14 -17.67 10.34
C LEU A 64 17.11 -17.37 11.48
N THR A 65 18.19 -16.66 11.17
CA THR A 65 19.03 -16.00 12.17
C THR A 65 18.37 -14.70 12.64
N ASP A 66 18.78 -14.18 13.80
CA ASP A 66 18.26 -12.89 14.30
C ASP A 66 18.52 -11.72 13.36
N GLY A 67 19.59 -11.78 12.56
CA GLY A 67 19.90 -10.77 11.54
C GLY A 67 19.13 -10.93 10.22
N THR A 68 18.31 -11.96 10.07
CA THR A 68 17.56 -12.18 8.81
C THR A 68 16.48 -11.12 8.66
N VAL A 69 16.53 -10.32 7.59
CA VAL A 69 15.53 -9.28 7.31
C VAL A 69 14.21 -9.94 6.89
N VAL A 70 13.15 -9.66 7.65
CA VAL A 70 11.78 -10.14 7.37
C VAL A 70 10.95 -9.05 6.69
N CYS A 71 11.14 -7.78 7.03
CA CYS A 71 10.51 -6.64 6.35
C CYS A 71 11.57 -5.80 5.65
N ARG A 72 11.62 -5.87 4.31
CA ARG A 72 12.59 -5.08 3.53
C ARG A 72 12.30 -3.57 3.56
N CYS A 73 11.04 -3.15 3.59
CA CYS A 73 10.70 -1.73 3.52
C CYS A 73 11.05 -0.94 4.79
N GLU A 74 11.05 -1.60 5.95
CA GLU A 74 11.29 -0.98 7.26
C GLU A 74 12.51 -1.61 7.95
N GLU A 75 13.27 -2.43 7.20
CA GLU A 75 14.49 -3.11 7.64
C GLU A 75 14.36 -3.95 8.93
N VAL A 76 13.15 -4.47 9.20
CA VAL A 76 12.86 -5.25 10.40
C VAL A 76 13.39 -6.68 10.26
N THR A 77 14.18 -7.12 11.24
CA THR A 77 14.75 -8.46 11.29
C THR A 77 13.87 -9.47 12.03
N ALA A 78 14.16 -10.76 11.86
CA ALA A 78 13.52 -11.84 12.61
C ALA A 78 13.77 -11.69 14.13
N GLY A 79 14.96 -11.22 14.53
CA GLY A 79 15.28 -10.93 15.92
C GLY A 79 14.39 -9.84 16.51
N ALA A 80 14.14 -8.75 15.76
CA ALA A 80 13.23 -7.70 16.20
C ALA A 80 11.79 -8.20 16.37
N VAL A 81 11.31 -9.07 15.48
CA VAL A 81 10.00 -9.72 15.62
C VAL A 81 9.94 -10.64 16.85
N ARG A 82 11.03 -11.38 17.14
CA ARG A 82 11.13 -12.22 18.34
C ARG A 82 11.15 -11.39 19.62
N ALA A 83 11.87 -10.28 19.63
CA ALA A 83 11.91 -9.32 20.74
C ALA A 83 10.52 -8.73 21.00
N ALA A 84 9.85 -8.21 19.97
CA ALA A 84 8.48 -7.71 20.09
C ALA A 84 7.50 -8.77 20.64
N ARG A 85 7.69 -10.04 20.29
CA ARG A 85 6.90 -11.15 20.86
C ARG A 85 7.20 -11.38 22.34
N ALA A 86 8.47 -11.27 22.75
CA ALA A 86 8.87 -11.33 24.15
C ALA A 86 8.28 -10.17 24.96
N ASP A 87 8.12 -9.01 24.34
CA ASP A 87 7.50 -7.81 24.91
C ASP A 87 5.96 -7.84 24.90
N GLY A 88 5.35 -8.97 24.54
CA GLY A 88 3.89 -9.19 24.64
C GLY A 88 3.09 -9.03 23.34
N ALA A 89 3.75 -8.87 22.18
CA ALA A 89 3.03 -8.91 20.90
C ALA A 89 2.64 -10.35 20.52
N HIS A 90 1.35 -10.64 20.55
CA HIS A 90 0.75 -11.95 20.26
C HIS A 90 0.11 -12.05 18.87
N ASP A 91 0.03 -10.92 18.14
CA ASP A 91 -0.45 -10.89 16.77
C ASP A 91 0.37 -9.95 15.86
N HIS A 92 0.09 -10.04 14.57
CA HIS A 92 0.73 -9.22 13.55
C HIS A 92 0.49 -7.71 13.76
N ARG A 93 -0.67 -7.30 14.30
CA ARG A 93 -1.01 -5.89 14.53
C ARG A 93 -0.12 -5.29 15.63
N GLN A 94 0.09 -6.02 16.71
CA GLN A 94 0.95 -5.61 17.82
C GLN A 94 2.42 -5.56 17.38
N VAL A 95 2.90 -6.57 16.62
CA VAL A 95 4.26 -6.50 16.07
C VAL A 95 4.41 -5.35 15.09
N LYS A 96 3.41 -5.07 14.26
CA LYS A 96 3.40 -3.87 13.42
C LYS A 96 3.57 -2.61 14.26
N GLN A 97 2.84 -2.45 15.37
CA GLN A 97 2.95 -1.28 16.25
C GLN A 97 4.35 -1.13 16.87
N LEU A 98 4.95 -2.23 17.34
CA LEU A 98 6.24 -2.20 18.02
C LEU A 98 7.45 -2.10 17.07
N THR A 99 7.35 -2.65 15.86
CA THR A 99 8.49 -2.79 14.94
C THR A 99 8.34 -2.04 13.63
N ARG A 100 7.17 -1.44 13.37
CA ARG A 100 6.76 -0.88 12.08
C ARG A 100 6.67 -1.88 10.92
N ALA A 101 6.87 -3.18 11.16
CA ALA A 101 6.78 -4.19 10.11
C ALA A 101 5.44 -4.09 9.35
N GLY A 102 5.53 -3.89 8.03
CA GLY A 102 4.37 -3.72 7.16
C GLY A 102 3.83 -2.29 7.04
N MET A 103 4.50 -1.28 7.59
CA MET A 103 4.15 0.14 7.38
C MET A 103 4.81 0.80 6.17
N GLY A 104 5.84 0.18 5.59
CA GLY A 104 6.54 0.74 4.43
C GLY A 104 5.73 0.65 3.14
N TRP A 105 6.35 1.04 2.01
CA TRP A 105 5.69 1.15 0.70
C TRP A 105 4.85 -0.07 0.28
N CYS A 106 5.32 -1.29 0.60
CA CYS A 106 4.59 -2.51 0.26
C CYS A 106 3.34 -2.77 1.13
N GLN A 107 3.11 -1.98 2.18
CA GLN A 107 1.99 -2.09 3.13
C GLN A 107 1.78 -3.52 3.67
N GLY A 108 2.90 -4.21 3.96
CA GLY A 108 2.89 -5.57 4.49
C GLY A 108 2.55 -6.66 3.46
N ARG A 109 2.46 -6.35 2.16
CA ARG A 109 2.20 -7.35 1.11
C ARG A 109 3.26 -8.44 1.05
N MET A 110 4.52 -8.07 1.32
CA MET A 110 5.65 -8.99 1.26
C MET A 110 5.92 -9.68 2.60
N CYS A 111 5.96 -8.90 3.70
CA CYS A 111 6.35 -9.43 5.00
C CYS A 111 5.17 -9.97 5.84
N GLY A 112 3.93 -9.60 5.54
CA GLY A 112 2.77 -9.90 6.38
C GLY A 112 2.59 -11.38 6.72
N PRO A 113 2.61 -12.31 5.73
CA PRO A 113 2.52 -13.75 6.02
C PRO A 113 3.65 -14.25 6.92
N ALA A 114 4.89 -13.84 6.65
CA ALA A 114 6.06 -14.25 7.43
C ALA A 114 6.00 -13.72 8.87
N VAL A 115 5.68 -12.43 9.05
CA VAL A 115 5.53 -11.79 10.36
C VAL A 115 4.43 -12.48 11.16
N HIS A 116 3.28 -12.77 10.54
CA HIS A 116 2.19 -13.53 11.19
C HIS A 116 2.65 -14.92 11.62
N CYS A 117 3.28 -15.68 10.75
CA CYS A 117 3.77 -17.02 11.10
C CYS A 117 4.80 -17.02 12.24
N LEU A 118 5.62 -15.97 12.36
CA LEU A 118 6.60 -15.83 13.43
C LEU A 118 5.97 -15.44 14.79
N THR A 119 4.78 -14.85 14.77
CA THR A 119 4.09 -14.33 15.96
C THR A 119 2.92 -15.20 16.42
N ALA A 120 1.98 -15.49 15.53
CA ALA A 120 0.74 -16.18 15.84
C ALA A 120 0.90 -17.70 15.71
N ARG A 121 1.27 -18.38 16.81
CA ARG A 121 1.43 -19.84 16.85
C ARG A 121 0.13 -20.55 16.48
N GLY A 122 0.14 -21.30 15.38
CA GLY A 122 -0.94 -22.24 15.00
C GLY A 122 -2.22 -21.58 14.47
N ARG A 123 -2.25 -20.26 14.27
CA ARG A 123 -3.38 -19.58 13.63
C ARG A 123 -3.15 -19.45 12.13
N ALA A 124 -4.20 -19.69 11.35
CA ALA A 124 -4.19 -19.38 9.93
C ALA A 124 -3.84 -17.90 9.72
N TYR A 125 -3.07 -17.62 8.67
CA TYR A 125 -2.78 -16.24 8.29
C TYR A 125 -4.04 -15.60 7.74
N GLU A 126 -4.51 -14.56 8.42
CA GLU A 126 -5.56 -13.69 7.94
C GLU A 126 -4.90 -12.42 7.35
N PRO A 127 -5.00 -12.20 6.03
CA PRO A 127 -4.49 -10.98 5.42
C PRO A 127 -5.14 -9.76 6.05
N ALA A 128 -4.32 -8.80 6.49
CA ALA A 128 -4.83 -7.52 6.97
C ALA A 128 -5.58 -6.80 5.85
N GLU A 129 -6.74 -6.22 6.20
CA GLU A 129 -7.52 -5.39 5.29
C GLU A 129 -6.72 -4.13 4.90
N ARG A 130 -6.79 -3.75 3.62
CA ARG A 130 -6.07 -2.60 3.08
C ARG A 130 -7.07 -1.74 2.33
N LEU A 131 -7.39 -0.58 2.89
CA LEU A 131 -8.36 0.35 2.28
C LEU A 131 -7.89 0.88 0.93
N VAL A 132 -6.58 1.05 0.76
CA VAL A 132 -5.99 1.57 -0.48
C VAL A 132 -5.10 0.50 -1.12
N ALA A 133 -5.37 0.17 -2.39
CA ALA A 133 -4.67 -0.87 -3.11
C ALA A 133 -3.18 -0.53 -3.39
N THR A 134 -2.91 0.75 -3.64
CA THR A 134 -1.59 1.33 -3.92
C THR A 134 -1.51 2.75 -3.39
N PRO A 135 -0.37 3.19 -2.81
CA PRO A 135 -0.19 4.59 -2.42
C PRO A 135 -0.50 5.54 -3.59
N VAL A 136 -1.27 6.59 -3.31
CA VAL A 136 -1.55 7.71 -4.22
C VAL A 136 -0.95 8.98 -3.61
N THR A 137 -0.52 9.92 -4.45
CA THR A 137 0.01 11.19 -3.96
C THR A 137 -1.12 12.07 -3.43
N LEU A 138 -0.82 12.95 -2.47
CA LEU A 138 -1.80 13.92 -2.00
C LEU A 138 -2.25 14.87 -3.11
N GLY A 139 -1.35 15.24 -4.03
CA GLY A 139 -1.69 16.05 -5.21
C GLY A 139 -2.73 15.37 -6.09
N ALA A 140 -2.56 14.08 -6.40
CA ALA A 140 -3.54 13.35 -7.21
C ALA A 140 -4.93 13.23 -6.55
N LEU A 141 -5.00 13.32 -5.22
CA LEU A 141 -6.28 13.40 -4.51
C LEU A 141 -6.85 14.82 -4.54
N ALA A 142 -6.02 15.85 -4.32
CA ALA A 142 -6.43 17.25 -4.38
C ALA A 142 -6.94 17.64 -5.78
N ASP A 143 -6.31 17.15 -6.84
CA ASP A 143 -6.70 17.40 -8.22
C ASP A 143 -8.11 16.83 -8.57
N LEU A 144 -8.65 15.91 -7.77
CA LEU A 144 -10.02 15.39 -7.96
C LEU A 144 -11.09 16.37 -7.47
N ASP A 145 -10.78 17.19 -6.47
CA ASP A 145 -11.71 18.15 -5.85
C ASP A 145 -11.85 19.44 -6.68
N ASP A 146 -10.81 19.80 -7.45
CA ASP A 146 -10.80 21.01 -8.28
C ASP A 146 -11.62 20.90 -9.58
N GLY A 147 -12.33 19.78 -9.80
CA GLY A 147 -13.08 19.51 -11.03
C GLY A 147 -12.18 19.36 -12.26
N PRO A 148 -12.74 19.05 -13.45
CA PRO A 148 -11.95 19.02 -14.67
C PRO A 148 -11.35 20.42 -14.92
N GLN A 149 -10.04 20.52 -14.72
CA GLN A 149 -9.25 21.68 -15.09
C GLN A 149 -9.59 21.98 -16.56
N THR A 150 -10.24 23.12 -16.83
CA THR A 150 -10.37 23.60 -18.21
C THR A 150 -8.94 23.74 -18.73
N PRO A 151 -8.56 23.11 -19.86
CA PRO A 151 -7.20 23.18 -20.36
C PRO A 151 -6.77 24.64 -20.39
N GLN A 152 -5.80 25.00 -19.54
CA GLN A 152 -5.19 26.31 -19.65
C GLN A 152 -4.45 26.30 -20.98
N THR A 153 -4.94 27.10 -21.93
CA THR A 153 -4.20 27.42 -23.16
C THR A 153 -2.78 27.78 -22.72
N PRO A 154 -1.74 27.11 -23.24
CA PRO A 154 -0.37 27.44 -22.90
C PRO A 154 -0.18 28.95 -23.07
N GLN A 155 0.06 29.67 -21.98
CA GLN A 155 0.43 31.07 -22.09
C GLN A 155 1.70 31.13 -22.92
N ALA A 156 1.63 31.88 -24.01
CA ALA A 156 2.80 32.14 -24.85
C ALA A 156 3.96 32.59 -23.93
N PRO A 157 5.19 32.12 -24.16
CA PRO A 157 6.34 32.54 -23.37
C PRO A 157 6.34 34.05 -23.25
N GLN A 158 6.23 34.56 -22.03
CA GLN A 158 6.34 35.99 -21.80
C GLN A 158 7.73 36.42 -22.28
N ALA A 159 7.76 37.41 -23.16
CA ALA A 159 9.02 37.98 -23.64
C ALA A 159 9.88 38.37 -22.43
N PRO A 160 11.21 38.13 -22.48
CA PRO A 160 12.10 38.52 -21.39
C PRO A 160 11.86 39.97 -21.01
N GLN A 161 11.46 40.21 -19.76
CA GLN A 161 11.30 41.57 -19.27
C GLN A 161 12.66 42.26 -19.35
N ALA A 162 12.68 43.44 -19.99
CA ALA A 162 13.87 44.27 -20.05
C ALA A 162 14.37 44.54 -18.62
N PRO A 163 15.70 44.55 -18.38
CA PRO A 163 16.25 44.79 -17.05
C PRO A 163 15.68 46.07 -16.46
N GLN A 164 14.98 45.96 -15.32
CA GLN A 164 14.52 47.12 -14.59
C GLN A 164 15.74 47.87 -14.06
N ALA A 165 15.81 49.17 -14.34
CA ALA A 165 16.82 50.05 -13.78
C ALA A 165 16.78 49.99 -12.24
N PRO A 166 17.93 49.98 -11.55
CA PRO A 166 17.97 49.83 -10.10
C PRO A 166 17.22 50.97 -9.43
N THR A 167 16.15 50.63 -8.72
CA THR A 167 15.40 51.54 -7.85
C THR A 167 16.33 52.03 -6.73
N ALA A 168 16.39 53.34 -6.56
CA ALA A 168 17.15 53.99 -5.49
C ALA A 168 16.72 53.43 -4.12
N ARG A 169 17.70 53.01 -3.31
CA ARG A 169 17.48 52.53 -1.94
C ARG A 169 16.86 53.66 -1.11
N GLN A 170 15.68 53.42 -0.56
CA GLN A 170 15.14 54.26 0.51
C GLN A 170 15.91 53.95 1.81
N ALA A 171 16.29 55.02 2.51
CA ALA A 171 17.00 54.98 3.78
C ALA A 171 16.11 54.41 4.90
N PRO A 172 16.67 53.68 5.88
CA PRO A 172 15.90 53.10 6.98
C PRO A 172 15.40 54.19 7.95
N THR A 173 14.13 54.13 8.31
CA THR A 173 13.54 54.87 9.42
C THR A 173 13.88 54.21 10.77
N ALA A 174 14.15 55.04 11.77
CA ALA A 174 14.63 54.67 13.10
C ALA A 174 13.57 53.93 13.96
N PRO A 175 13.99 53.14 14.97
CA PRO A 175 13.09 52.28 15.75
C PRO A 175 12.41 53.01 16.91
N THR A 176 11.14 52.68 17.17
CA THR A 176 10.42 53.01 18.41
C THR A 176 10.53 51.87 19.43
N ALA A 177 10.78 52.25 20.69
CA ALA A 177 11.05 51.40 21.85
C ALA A 177 9.78 50.71 22.41
N PRO A 178 9.92 49.69 23.29
CA PRO A 178 8.92 48.66 23.54
C PRO A 178 8.02 48.97 24.75
N THR A 179 6.83 48.36 24.76
CA THR A 179 6.04 48.15 25.99
C THR A 179 5.98 46.65 26.31
N ASP A 180 6.54 46.37 27.47
CA ASP A 180 6.44 45.18 28.32
C ASP A 180 4.99 44.72 28.54
N ASN A 181 4.80 43.39 28.60
CA ASN A 181 3.86 42.72 29.48
C ASN A 181 4.25 41.24 29.54
N GLY A 182 4.98 40.86 30.60
CA GLY A 182 5.39 39.50 30.88
C GLY A 182 4.32 38.57 31.47
N HIS A 183 4.79 37.36 31.79
CA HIS A 183 4.21 36.28 32.61
C HIS A 183 3.16 35.38 31.90
N THR A 184 3.23 34.03 31.86
CA THR A 184 4.11 33.02 32.47
C THR A 184 3.91 31.64 31.80
N ASP A 185 4.95 30.82 31.96
CA ASP A 185 5.10 29.38 31.69
C ASP A 185 3.93 28.45 32.04
N LYS A 186 3.77 27.36 31.28
CA LYS A 186 3.74 26.00 31.87
C LYS A 186 3.93 24.85 30.87
N GLU A 187 4.80 23.95 31.27
CA GLU A 187 5.30 22.74 30.61
C GLU A 187 4.32 21.54 30.57
N CYS A 188 4.69 20.63 29.67
CA CYS A 188 4.58 19.16 29.69
C CYS A 188 3.87 18.48 30.87
N SER A 189 2.93 17.61 30.51
CA SER A 189 2.67 16.30 31.13
C SER A 189 2.28 15.30 30.05
#